data_AF-A0A4P6M5M2-F1
#
_entry.id   AF-A0A4P6M5M2-F1
#
_cell.length_a   1.000
_cell.length_b   1.000
_cell.length_c   1.000
_cell.angle_alpha   90.00
_cell.angle_beta   90.00
_cell.angle_gamma   90.00
#
_symmetry.space_group_name_H-M   'P 1'
#
loop_
_entity.id
_entity.type
_entity.pdbx_description
1 polymer ?
#
loop_
_entity_poly.entity_id
_entity_poly.type
_entity_poly.pdbx_seq_one_letter_code
_entity_poly.pdbx_strand_id
1 'polypeptide(L)' 'MQDKKLTTGTQRKIGVGNVRNRIQYIYGEEYGLEIKSILDVGTSVILRLPCEYEEKKENM' A
#
# COMPACT_ATOMS: atom_id res chain seq x y z
N MET A 1 -11.58 6.65 -36.39
CA MET A 1 -11.02 6.83 -35.03
C MET A 1 -11.38 5.58 -34.26
N GLN A 2 -10.41 4.72 -33.95
CA GLN A 2 -10.64 3.47 -33.21
C GLN A 2 -10.11 3.68 -31.80
N ASP A 3 -11.02 3.80 -30.83
CA ASP A 3 -10.70 3.77 -29.42
C ASP A 3 -10.09 2.40 -29.09
N LYS A 4 -8.77 2.39 -28.89
CA LYS A 4 -8.02 1.20 -28.50
C LYS A 4 -8.43 0.86 -27.07
N LYS A 5 -9.42 -0.02 -26.93
CA LYS A 5 -9.84 -0.63 -25.66
C LYS A 5 -8.62 -1.28 -25.03
N LEU A 6 -8.02 -0.61 -24.03
CA LEU A 6 -7.00 -1.21 -23.19
C LEU A 6 -7.62 -2.43 -22.54
N THR A 7 -7.27 -3.61 -23.04
CA THR A 7 -7.53 -4.87 -22.35
C THR A 7 -6.62 -4.88 -21.13
N THR A 8 -7.09 -4.27 -20.04
CA THR A 8 -6.45 -4.36 -18.73
C THR A 8 -6.39 -5.84 -18.38
N GLY A 9 -5.19 -6.42 -18.52
CA GLY A 9 -4.95 -7.81 -18.22
C GLY A 9 -5.53 -8.13 -16.85
N THR A 10 -6.26 -9.24 -16.76
CA THR A 10 -6.91 -9.75 -15.55
C THR A 10 -5.89 -10.23 -14.51
N GLN A 11 -4.79 -9.49 -14.31
CA GLN A 11 -4.01 -9.60 -13.09
C GLN A 11 -4.91 -9.09 -11.97
N ARG A 12 -5.57 -10.04 -11.32
CA ARG A 12 -6.40 -9.79 -10.14
C ARG A 12 -5.60 -8.84 -9.24
N LYS A 13 -6.22 -7.74 -8.81
CA LYS A 13 -5.60 -6.70 -7.97
C LYS A 13 -5.37 -7.20 -6.52
N ILE A 14 -4.88 -8.44 -6.37
CA ILE A 14 -4.72 -9.12 -5.09
C ILE A 14 -3.50 -8.60 -4.33
N GLY A 15 -2.46 -8.11 -5.04
CA GLY A 15 -1.21 -7.69 -4.41
C GLY A 15 -1.42 -6.65 -3.32
N VAL A 16 -2.06 -5.53 -3.66
CA VAL A 16 -2.29 -4.44 -2.70
C VAL A 16 -3.31 -4.82 -1.63
N GLY A 17 -4.36 -5.57 -2.00
CA GLY A 17 -5.34 -6.09 -1.04
C GLY A 17 -4.69 -7.00 0.00
N ASN A 18 -3.79 -7.90 -0.42
CA ASN A 18 -3.06 -8.79 0.47
C ASN A 18 -2.12 -8.02 1.41
N VAL A 19 -1.42 -7.00 0.91
CA VAL A 19 -0.55 -6.16 1.73
C VAL A 19 -1.36 -5.45 2.81
N ARG A 20 -2.47 -4.78 2.43
CA ARG A 20 -3.35 -4.11 3.39
C ARG A 20 -3.87 -5.07 4.45
N ASN A 21 -4.44 -6.20 4.03
CA ASN A 21 -5.03 -7.17 4.94
C ASN A 21 -3.99 -7.77 5.90
N ARG A 22 -2.76 -8.03 5.43
CA ARG A 22 -1.69 -8.54 6.29
C ARG A 22 -1.22 -7.53 7.31
N ILE A 23 -1.04 -6.27 6.92
CA ILE A 23 -0.64 -5.20 7.85
C ILE A 23 -1.71 -5.06 8.94
N GLN A 24 -2.99 -5.02 8.55
CA GLN A 24 -4.11 -4.91 9.50
C GLN A 24 -4.21 -6.12 10.43
N TYR A 25 -3.99 -7.32 9.90
CA TYR A 25 -3.98 -8.55 10.69
C TYR A 25 -2.87 -8.56 11.75
N ILE A 26 -1.69 -8.01 11.45
CA ILE A 26 -0.54 -8.02 12.35
C ILE A 26 -0.61 -6.89 13.38
N TYR A 27 -0.98 -5.67 12.95
CA TYR A 27 -0.80 -4.46 13.75
C TYR A 27 -2.09 -3.77 14.18
N GLY A 28 -3.26 -4.18 13.67
CA GLY A 28 -4.54 -3.53 13.92
C GLY A 28 -5.07 -2.75 12.72
N GLU A 29 -6.39 -2.50 12.71
CA GLU A 29 -7.09 -1.88 11.57
C GLU A 29 -6.69 -0.42 11.32
N GLU A 30 -6.10 0.25 12.33
CA GLU A 30 -5.59 1.61 12.20
C GLU A 30 -4.34 1.69 11.29
N TYR A 31 -3.64 0.58 11.08
CA TYR A 31 -2.51 0.45 10.16
C TYR A 31 -2.95 -0.08 8.79
N GLY A 32 -2.11 0.08 7.77
CA GLY A 32 -2.43 -0.44 6.43
C GLY A 32 -2.00 0.48 5.31
N LEU A 33 -2.72 0.39 4.19
CA LEU A 33 -2.39 1.06 2.94
C LEU A 33 -3.62 1.71 2.30
N GLU A 34 -3.46 2.97 1.88
CA GLU A 34 -4.44 3.75 1.12
C GLU A 34 -3.87 4.08 -0.28
N ILE A 35 -4.70 4.01 -1.31
CA ILE A 35 -4.34 4.40 -2.68
C ILE A 35 -5.17 5.60 -3.09
N LYS A 36 -4.51 6.68 -3.51
CA LYS A 36 -5.14 7.85 -4.13
C LYS A 36 -4.64 7.96 -5.56
N SER A 37 -5.51 7.88 -6.56
CA SER A 37 -5.13 8.03 -7.96
C SER A 37 -5.87 9.19 -8.59
N ILE A 38 -5.12 10.03 -9.29
CA ILE A 38 -5.65 11.17 -10.04
C ILE A 38 -5.27 10.94 -11.51
N LEU A 39 -6.27 10.98 -12.40
CA LEU A 39 -6.06 10.79 -13.83
C LEU A 39 -5.07 11.84 -14.36
N ASP A 40 -4.17 11.43 -15.25
CA ASP A 40 -3.13 12.29 -15.86
C ASP A 40 -2.14 12.96 -14.88
N VAL A 41 -2.19 12.62 -13.59
CA VAL A 41 -1.26 13.08 -12.55
C VAL A 41 -0.46 11.91 -11.99
N GLY A 42 -1.15 10.80 -11.69
CA GLY A 42 -0.53 9.57 -11.21
C GLY A 42 -1.22 8.96 -9.99
N THR A 43 -0.50 8.07 -9.31
CA THR A 43 -1.01 7.29 -8.16
C THR A 43 -0.12 7.51 -6.95
N SER A 44 -0.71 7.94 -5.84
CA SER A 44 -0.08 8.00 -4.52
C SER A 44 -0.50 6.79 -3.69
N VAL A 45 0.47 6.17 -3.02
CA VAL A 45 0.26 5.07 -2.09
C VAL A 45 0.72 5.52 -0.72
N ILE A 46 -0.17 5.49 0.27
CA ILE A 46 0.08 5.95 1.63
C ILE A 46 0.10 4.72 2.53
N LEU A 47 1.20 4.50 3.23
CA LEU A 47 1.44 3.34 4.10
C LEU A 47 1.55 3.80 5.55
N ARG A 48 0.84 3.14 6.46
CA ARG A 48 0.96 3.36 7.92
C ARG A 48 1.43 2.07 8.58
N LEU A 49 2.56 2.15 9.27
CA LEU A 49 3.18 1.07 10.03
C LEU A 49 3.59 1.58 11.42
N PRO A 50 3.66 0.70 12.43
CA PRO A 50 4.28 1.06 13.70
C PRO A 50 5.77 1.34 13.49
N CYS A 51 6.31 2.24 14.31
CA CYS A 51 7.73 2.55 14.36
C CYS A 51 8.27 2.07 15.70
N GLU A 52 9.17 1.09 15.67
CA GLU A 52 9.92 0.67 16.85
C GLU A 52 11.28 1.37 16.83
N TYR A 53 11.61 2.03 17.92
CA TYR A 53 12.93 2.60 18.13
C TYR A 53 13.71 1.64 19.01
N GLU A 54 14.79 1.06 18.49
CA GLU A 54 15.77 0.41 19.37
C GLU A 54 16.42 1.48 20.22
N GLU A 55 16.23 1.42 21.55
CA GLU A 55 17.05 2.19 22.47
C GLU A 55 18.50 1.77 22.25
N LYS A 56 19.31 2.68 21.71
CA LYS A 56 20.76 2.49 21.71
C LYS A 56 21.19 2.36 23.16
N LYS A 57 21.54 1.15 23.58
CA LYS A 57 22.27 0.96 24.83
C LYS A 57 23.62 1.64 24.68
N GLU A 58 23.74 2.87 25.17
CA GLU A 58 25.04 3.45 25.45
C GLU A 58 25.66 2.59 26.55
N ASN A 59 26.69 1.82 26.17
CA ASN A 59 27.50 1.09 27.13
C ASN A 59 28.19 2.15 28.03
N MET A 60 27.77 2.26 29.29
CA MET A 60 28.51 2.96 30.34
C MET A 60 29.74 2.16 30.78
#